data_AF-A0ABD0NZ38-F1
#
_entry.id   AF-A0ABD0NZ38-F1
#
_cell.length_a   1.000
_cell.length_b   1.000
_cell.length_c   1.000
_cell.angle_alpha   90.00
_cell.angle_beta   90.00
_cell.angle_gamma   90.00
#
_symmetry.space_group_name_H-M   'P 1'
#
loop_
_entity.id
_entity.type
_entity.pdbx_description
1 polymer ?
#
loop_
_entity_poly.entity_id
_entity_poly.type
_entity_poly.pdbx_seq_one_letter_code
_entity_poly.pdbx_strand_id
1 'polypeptide(L)'
;KIHFDDLNFNKAPYDSLVSYRQSKLANLLFTRELARRIKGSGVTVYSLHPGVIRTELGRYVQTRHPLLSALLSFPALLLMKTPSQGAQT
;
A
#
# COMPACT_ATOMS: atom_id res chain seq x y z
N LYS A 1 -5.01 11.28 -0.16
CA LYS A 1 -4.74 12.55 0.55
C LYS A 1 -4.45 12.23 2.01
N ILE A 2 -3.60 13.00 2.69
CA ILE A 2 -3.39 12.86 4.13
C ILE A 2 -4.38 13.77 4.88
N HIS A 3 -5.04 13.23 5.88
CA HIS A 3 -5.93 13.90 6.84
C HIS A 3 -5.13 14.22 8.11
N PHE A 4 -4.31 15.28 8.05
CA PHE A 4 -3.39 15.61 9.15
C PHE A 4 -4.09 15.89 10.50
N ASP A 5 -5.32 16.42 10.47
CA ASP A 5 -6.10 16.75 11.67
C ASP A 5 -6.79 15.54 12.33
N ASP A 6 -6.73 14.36 11.68
CA ASP A 6 -7.30 13.11 12.17
C ASP A 6 -6.59 11.88 11.57
N LEU A 7 -5.27 11.77 11.77
CA LEU A 7 -4.46 10.69 11.19
C LEU A 7 -4.94 9.28 11.58
N ASN A 8 -5.50 9.16 12.78
CA ASN A 8 -5.88 7.89 13.39
C ASN A 8 -7.39 7.60 13.32
N PHE A 9 -8.17 8.40 12.58
CA PHE A 9 -9.63 8.22 12.46
C PHE A 9 -10.34 8.24 13.83
N ASN A 10 -9.94 9.16 14.71
CA ASN A 10 -10.58 9.36 16.01
C ASN A 10 -11.87 10.18 15.90
N LYS A 11 -12.06 10.93 14.80
CA LYS A 11 -13.22 11.79 14.56
C LYS A 11 -14.08 11.26 13.42
N ALA A 12 -13.47 10.77 12.35
CA ALA A 12 -14.18 10.19 11.20
C ALA A 12 -14.42 8.68 11.38
N PRO A 13 -15.48 8.11 10.76
CA PRO A 13 -15.63 6.66 10.69
C PRO A 13 -14.41 5.98 10.05
N TYR A 14 -13.97 4.88 10.65
CA TYR A 14 -12.82 4.12 10.15
C TYR A 14 -13.17 3.39 8.85
N ASP A 15 -12.33 3.56 7.83
CA ASP A 15 -12.34 2.76 6.60
C ASP A 15 -10.95 2.17 6.38
N SER A 16 -10.86 0.84 6.30
CA SER A 16 -9.59 0.11 6.22
C SER A 16 -8.82 0.39 4.94
N LEU A 17 -9.51 0.58 3.81
CA LEU A 17 -8.88 0.86 2.52
C LEU A 17 -8.39 2.30 2.45
N VAL A 18 -9.16 3.25 2.98
CA VAL A 18 -8.75 4.66 3.09
C VAL A 18 -7.56 4.80 4.03
N SER A 19 -7.60 4.16 5.20
CA SER A 19 -6.49 4.13 6.16
C SER A 19 -5.22 3.52 5.54
N TYR A 20 -5.34 2.38 4.86
CA TYR A 20 -4.21 1.75 4.18
C TYR A 20 -3.61 2.62 3.08
N ARG A 21 -4.44 3.25 2.24
CA ARG A 21 -3.98 4.18 1.19
C ARG A 21 -3.26 5.38 1.77
N GLN A 22 -3.77 5.93 2.87
CA GLN A 22 -3.14 7.03 3.59
C GLN A 22 -1.76 6.64 4.15
N SER A 23 -1.62 5.45 4.77
CA SER A 23 -0.32 5.01 5.27
C SER A 23 0.72 4.79 4.16
N LYS A 24 0.31 4.25 3.00
CA LYS A 24 1.22 4.11 1.85
C LYS A 24 1.61 5.45 1.23
N LEU A 25 0.70 6.42 1.18
CA LEU A 25 1.06 7.79 0.81
C LEU A 25 2.03 8.42 1.82
N ALA A 26 1.84 8.17 3.12
CA ALA A 26 2.73 8.66 4.16
C ALA A 26 4.17 8.13 4.00
N ASN A 27 4.34 6.86 3.59
CA ASN A 27 5.67 6.33 3.26
C ASN A 27 6.36 7.13 2.14
N LEU A 28 5.63 7.50 1.07
CA LEU A 28 6.19 8.29 -0.03
C LEU A 28 6.61 9.69 0.44
N LEU A 29 5.76 10.35 1.24
CA LEU A 29 6.04 11.67 1.80
C LEU A 29 7.23 11.61 2.78
N PHE A 30 7.29 10.58 3.61
CA PHE A 30 8.40 10.32 4.52
C PHE A 30 9.71 10.13 3.77
N THR A 31 9.74 9.28 2.75
CA THR A 31 10.93 9.07 1.91
C THR A 31 11.41 10.38 1.30
N ARG A 32 10.49 11.16 0.71
CA ARG A 32 10.82 12.45 0.08
C ARG A 32 11.39 13.45 1.08
N GLU A 33 10.77 13.57 2.25
CA GLU A 33 11.20 14.51 3.28
C GLU A 33 12.50 14.07 3.95
N LEU A 34 12.69 12.77 4.18
CA LEU A 34 13.94 12.23 4.71
C LEU A 34 15.09 12.52 3.75
N ALA A 35 14.92 12.23 2.45
CA ALA A 35 15.92 12.54 1.42
C ALA A 35 16.31 14.02 1.41
N ARG A 36 15.33 14.92 1.60
CA ARG A 36 15.58 16.37 1.72
C ARG A 36 16.41 16.71 2.96
N ARG A 37 16.07 16.14 4.11
CA ARG A 37 16.72 16.42 5.40
C ARG A 37 18.16 15.91 5.49
N ILE A 38 18.45 14.77 4.88
CA ILE A 38 19.77 14.13 4.97
C ILE A 38 20.68 14.47 3.77
N LYS A 39 20.35 15.49 2.99
CA LYS A 39 21.15 15.91 1.83
C LYS A 39 22.59 16.20 2.26
N GLY A 40 23.56 15.55 1.62
CA GLY A 40 24.99 15.66 1.95
C GLY A 40 25.51 14.60 2.92
N SER A 41 24.65 13.73 3.45
CA SER A 41 25.07 12.62 4.33
C SER A 41 25.77 11.45 3.63
N GLY A 42 25.76 11.41 2.29
CA GLY A 42 26.18 10.25 1.52
C GLY A 42 25.15 9.11 1.45
N VAL A 43 23.99 9.26 2.11
CA VAL A 43 22.90 8.27 2.10
C VAL A 43 21.79 8.71 1.14
N THR A 44 21.31 7.76 0.33
CA THR A 44 20.14 7.96 -0.55
C THR A 44 18.91 7.20 -0.01
N VAL A 45 17.73 7.78 -0.17
CA VAL A 45 16.46 7.21 0.31
C VAL A 45 15.54 6.96 -0.87
N TYR A 46 14.93 5.78 -0.92
CA TYR A 46 14.01 5.37 -1.97
C TYR A 46 12.70 4.85 -1.39
N SER A 47 11.68 4.82 -2.24
CA SER A 47 10.39 4.18 -1.98
C SER A 47 9.98 3.44 -3.24
N LEU A 48 9.49 2.21 -3.10
CA LEU A 48 9.12 1.36 -4.21
C LEU A 48 7.75 0.73 -3.99
N HIS A 49 7.10 0.35 -5.09
CA HIS A 49 5.88 -0.45 -5.08
C HIS A 49 6.19 -1.78 -5.77
N PRO A 50 6.14 -2.92 -5.05
CA PRO A 50 6.60 -4.21 -5.60
C PRO A 50 5.67 -4.76 -6.70
N GLY A 51 4.47 -4.19 -6.82
CA GLY A 51 3.39 -4.67 -7.66
C GLY A 51 2.28 -5.28 -6.81
N VAL A 52 1.34 -5.96 -7.45
CA VAL A 52 0.32 -6.74 -6.74
C VAL A 52 0.93 -8.11 -6.45
N ILE A 53 1.15 -8.42 -5.17
CA ILE A 53 1.86 -9.63 -4.73
C ILE A 53 0.88 -10.62 -4.14
N ARG A 54 1.03 -11.91 -4.47
CA ARG A 54 0.26 -13.03 -3.91
C ARG A 54 0.65 -13.28 -2.46
N THR A 55 0.19 -12.41 -1.56
CA THR A 55 0.34 -12.53 -0.11
C THR A 55 -1.02 -12.53 0.58
N GLU A 56 -1.00 -12.80 1.87
CA GLU A 56 -2.17 -12.76 2.75
C GLU A 56 -2.69 -11.34 3.05
N LEU A 57 -2.19 -10.30 2.39
CA LEU A 57 -2.58 -8.90 2.64
C LEU A 57 -4.08 -8.66 2.39
N GLY A 58 -4.66 -9.35 1.41
CA GLY A 58 -6.06 -9.19 1.00
C GLY A 58 -7.06 -10.08 1.73
N ARG A 59 -6.63 -10.97 2.65
CA ARG A 59 -7.46 -12.07 3.17
C ARG A 59 -8.75 -11.66 3.89
N TYR A 60 -8.82 -10.42 4.39
CA TYR A 60 -10.02 -9.86 5.06
C TYR A 60 -10.72 -8.76 4.25
N VAL A 61 -10.35 -8.59 2.98
CA VAL A 61 -11.04 -7.65 2.09
C VAL A 61 -12.37 -8.28 1.69
N GLN A 62 -13.44 -7.94 2.42
CA GLN A 62 -14.79 -8.40 2.13
C GLN A 62 -15.26 -7.86 0.78
N THR A 63 -15.57 -8.76 -0.15
CA THR A 63 -16.15 -8.37 -1.43
C THR A 63 -17.68 -8.44 -1.36
N ARG A 64 -18.37 -7.38 -1.79
CA ARG A 64 -19.84 -7.31 -1.85
C ARG A 64 -20.48 -8.40 -2.72
N HIS A 65 -19.72 -8.98 -3.66
CA HIS A 65 -20.15 -10.09 -4.53
C HIS A 65 -19.06 -11.15 -4.64
N PRO A 66 -18.99 -12.15 -3.73
CA PRO A 66 -17.87 -13.07 -3.63
C PRO A 66 -17.68 -13.93 -4.89
N LEU A 67 -18.75 -14.38 -5.53
CA LEU A 67 -18.71 -15.18 -6.76
C LEU A 67 -18.16 -14.38 -7.96
N LEU A 68 -18.62 -13.14 -8.13
CA LEU A 68 -18.10 -12.23 -9.16
C LEU A 68 -16.63 -11.89 -8.88
N SER A 69 -16.27 -11.69 -7.61
CA SER A 69 -14.89 -11.49 -7.20
C SER A 69 -14.03 -12.69 -7.58
N ALA A 70 -14.49 -13.92 -7.33
CA ALA A 70 -13.74 -15.13 -7.65
C ALA A 70 -13.55 -15.30 -9.16
N LEU A 71 -14.59 -14.99 -9.95
CA LEU A 71 -14.54 -15.04 -11.42
C LEU A 71 -13.55 -14.01 -12.00
N LEU A 72 -13.58 -12.77 -11.50
CA LEU A 72 -12.67 -11.70 -11.90
C LEU A 72 -11.25 -11.87 -11.32
N SER A 73 -11.10 -12.64 -10.24
CA SER A 73 -9.81 -12.94 -9.62
C SER A 73 -8.97 -13.89 -10.46
N PHE A 74 -9.59 -14.76 -11.26
CA PHE A 74 -8.86 -15.80 -12.01
C PHE A 74 -7.87 -15.21 -13.04
N PRO A 75 -8.25 -14.21 -13.86
CA PRO A 75 -7.28 -13.50 -14.70
C PRO A 75 -6.33 -12.61 -13.90
N ALA A 76 -6.81 -11.98 -12.81
CA ALA A 76 -5.99 -11.10 -11.98
C ALA A 76 -4.84 -11.85 -11.29
N LEU A 77 -5.08 -13.11 -10.87
CA LEU A 77 -4.07 -13.99 -10.28
C LEU A 77 -2.90 -14.30 -11.22
N LEU A 78 -3.13 -14.28 -12.54
CA LEU A 78 -2.06 -14.45 -13.54
C LEU A 78 -1.18 -13.20 -13.67
N LEU A 79 -1.69 -12.03 -13.29
CA LEU A 79 -0.96 -10.76 -13.30
C LEU A 79 -0.28 -10.45 -11.95
N MET A 80 -0.56 -11.22 -10.91
CA MET A 80 0.05 -11.05 -9.59
C MET A 80 1.41 -11.75 -9.51
N LYS A 81 2.39 -11.04 -8.94
CA LYS A 81 3.73 -11.57 -8.69
C LYS A 81 3.77 -12.48 -7.46
N THR A 82 4.73 -13.40 -7.41
CA THR A 82 5.07 -14.16 -6.19
C THR A 82 5.77 -13.26 -5.15
N PRO A 83 5.80 -13.66 -3.86
CA PRO A 83 6.58 -12.94 -2.85
C PRO A 83 8.05 -12.75 -3.23
N SER A 84 8.68 -13.78 -3.80
CA SER A 84 10.07 -13.72 -4.27
C SER A 84 10.26 -12.69 -5.39
N GLN A 85 9.38 -12.68 -6.39
CA GLN A 85 9.40 -11.68 -7.47
C GLN A 85 9.13 -10.26 -6.96
N GLY A 86 8.29 -10.11 -5.93
CA GLY A 86 8.03 -8.82 -5.29
C GLY A 86 9.24 -8.29 -4.53
N ALA A 87 10.00 -9.16 -3.86
CA ALA A 87 11.19 -8.81 -3.09
C ALA A 87 12.39 -8.38 -3.95
N GLN A 88 12.37 -8.65 -5.25
CA GLN A 88 13.40 -8.24 -6.21
C GLN A 88 13.24 -6.79 -6.70
N THR A 89 12.23 -6.07 -6.22
CA THR A 89 11.98 -4.66 -6.56
C THR A 89 12.82 -3.75 -5.69
#